data_AF-A0A2V5J8Z9-F1
#
_entry.id   AF-A0A2V5J8Z9-F1
#
_cell.length_a   1.000
_cell.length_b   1.000
_cell.length_c   1.000
_cell.angle_alpha   90.00
_cell.angle_beta   90.00
_cell.angle_gamma   90.00
#
_symmetry.space_group_name_H-M   'P 1'
#
loop_
_entity.id
_entity.type
_entity.pdbx_description
1 polymer ?
#
loop_
_entity_poly.entity_id
_entity_poly.type
_entity_poly.pdbx_seq_one_letter_code
_entity_poly.pdbx_strand_id
1 'polypeptide(L)'
;MNTNSEKLLLKDEVFQVVGCAIEVLNMLGHGLVEKPYENALVIEFLLRKIPFQQQASFDVLYKGHKIGLFVPDIIAFNCLVVDTKVIDKISDHERGLMLNYLRITGLRVGIILNFKHSKLEWQRIALFVSIRVHSWLMP
;
A
#
# COMPACT_ATOMS: atom_id res chain seq x y z
N MET A 1 -32.60 7.57 -11.81
CA MET A 1 -31.30 7.04 -12.25
C MET A 1 -30.38 7.01 -11.03
N ASN A 2 -30.20 5.84 -10.41
CA ASN A 2 -29.33 5.68 -9.25
C ASN A 2 -27.90 5.43 -9.72
N THR A 3 -27.14 6.49 -10.00
CA THR A 3 -25.69 6.41 -10.12
C THR A 3 -25.09 6.40 -8.72
N ASN A 4 -25.19 5.25 -8.05
CA ASN A 4 -24.46 4.95 -6.83
C ASN A 4 -22.97 4.83 -7.20
N SER A 5 -22.31 5.97 -7.43
CA SER A 5 -20.86 6.04 -7.45
C SER A 5 -20.39 5.90 -6.01
N GLU A 6 -20.27 4.65 -5.54
CA GLU A 6 -19.50 4.35 -4.34
C GLU A 6 -18.11 4.95 -4.57
N LYS A 7 -17.83 6.09 -3.93
CA LYS A 7 -16.59 6.83 -4.09
C LYS A 7 -15.46 5.91 -3.61
N LEU A 8 -14.67 5.40 -4.55
CA LEU A 8 -13.51 4.58 -4.25
C LEU A 8 -12.60 5.33 -3.26
N LEU A 9 -12.44 4.79 -2.06
CA LEU A 9 -11.60 5.37 -1.02
C LEU A 9 -10.15 5.54 -1.54
N LEU A 10 -9.62 6.76 -1.38
CA LEU A 10 -8.28 7.19 -1.82
C LEU A 10 -8.01 7.00 -3.32
N LYS A 11 -9.03 7.21 -4.17
CA LYS A 11 -8.90 7.06 -5.63
C LYS A 11 -7.77 7.94 -6.18
N ASP A 12 -7.77 9.21 -5.85
CA ASP A 12 -6.88 10.21 -6.48
C ASP A 12 -5.43 10.03 -6.00
N GLU A 13 -5.23 9.68 -4.74
CA GLU A 13 -3.93 9.36 -4.14
C GLU A 13 -3.33 8.10 -4.78
N VAL A 14 -4.15 7.06 -4.99
CA VAL A 14 -3.72 5.84 -5.67
C VAL A 14 -3.28 6.14 -7.10
N PHE A 15 -4.06 6.91 -7.87
CA PHE A 15 -3.68 7.25 -9.24
C PHE A 15 -2.41 8.10 -9.30
N GLN A 16 -2.20 9.01 -8.35
CA GLN A 16 -0.95 9.77 -8.27
C GLN A 16 0.26 8.86 -8.03
N VAL A 17 0.19 7.93 -7.09
CA VAL A 17 1.30 7.00 -6.83
C VAL A 17 1.54 6.07 -8.01
N VAL A 18 0.50 5.54 -8.64
CA VAL A 18 0.64 4.71 -9.85
C VAL A 18 1.30 5.51 -10.97
N GLY A 19 0.95 6.79 -11.14
CA GLY A 19 1.61 7.68 -12.09
C GLY A 19 3.10 7.87 -11.81
N CYS A 20 3.51 7.94 -10.53
CA CYS A 20 4.92 7.96 -10.14
C CYS A 20 5.62 6.63 -10.50
N ALA A 21 4.97 5.51 -10.21
CA ALA A 21 5.50 4.18 -10.48
C ALA A 21 5.71 3.92 -11.98
N ILE A 22 4.79 4.41 -12.82
CA ILE A 22 4.93 4.34 -14.28
C ILE A 22 6.14 5.16 -14.74
N GLU A 23 6.33 6.39 -14.20
CA GLU A 23 7.49 7.21 -14.53
C GLU A 23 8.80 6.53 -14.13
N VAL A 24 8.86 5.97 -12.93
CA VAL A 24 10.02 5.18 -12.45
C VAL A 24 10.31 4.02 -13.40
N LEU A 25 9.30 3.24 -13.80
CA LEU A 25 9.48 2.11 -14.71
C LEU A 25 9.95 2.58 -16.10
N ASN A 26 9.43 3.70 -16.60
CA ASN A 26 9.84 4.27 -17.89
C ASN A 26 11.31 4.72 -17.87
N MET A 27 11.77 5.31 -16.77
CA MET A 27 13.13 5.84 -16.65
C MET A 27 14.17 4.77 -16.34
N LEU A 28 13.86 3.81 -15.48
CA LEU A 28 14.81 2.77 -15.05
C LEU A 28 14.70 1.47 -15.85
N GLY A 29 13.57 1.26 -16.54
CA GLY A 29 13.24 -0.05 -17.10
C GLY A 29 12.90 -1.08 -16.02
N HIS A 30 12.74 -2.32 -16.47
CA HIS A 30 12.56 -3.49 -15.59
C HIS A 30 13.87 -4.28 -15.47
N GLY A 31 13.96 -5.19 -14.49
CA GLY A 31 15.12 -6.09 -14.31
C GLY A 31 16.02 -5.78 -13.11
N LEU A 32 15.76 -4.68 -12.39
CA LEU A 32 16.40 -4.41 -11.09
C LEU A 32 15.74 -5.22 -9.97
N VAL A 33 16.42 -5.29 -8.81
CA VAL A 33 15.83 -5.75 -7.55
C VAL A 33 14.88 -4.68 -6.96
N GLU A 34 14.13 -5.02 -5.92
CA GLU A 34 13.04 -4.22 -5.35
C GLU A 34 13.49 -2.84 -4.83
N LYS A 35 14.56 -2.79 -4.02
CA LYS A 35 14.99 -1.57 -3.31
C LYS A 35 15.27 -0.34 -4.21
N PRO A 36 15.91 -0.47 -5.38
CA PRO A 36 16.03 0.61 -6.35
C PRO A 36 14.69 1.26 -6.76
N TYR A 37 13.63 0.48 -6.97
CA TYR A 37 12.32 1.03 -7.34
C TYR A 37 11.67 1.78 -6.18
N GLU A 38 11.79 1.26 -4.96
CA GLU A 38 11.35 1.96 -3.74
C GLU A 38 12.04 3.32 -3.63
N ASN A 39 13.36 3.36 -3.76
CA ASN A 39 14.13 4.61 -3.67
C ASN A 39 13.78 5.59 -4.81
N ALA A 40 13.54 5.09 -6.02
CA ALA A 40 13.13 5.92 -7.14
C ALA A 40 11.72 6.51 -6.93
N LEU A 41 10.79 5.75 -6.36
CA LEU A 41 9.46 6.25 -5.98
C LEU A 41 9.54 7.36 -4.95
N VAL A 42 10.42 7.24 -3.95
CA VAL A 42 10.68 8.30 -2.98
C VAL A 42 11.12 9.60 -3.67
N ILE A 43 11.98 9.52 -4.69
CA ILE A 43 12.40 10.68 -5.47
C ILE A 43 11.21 11.29 -6.23
N GLU A 44 10.38 10.48 -6.89
CA GLU A 44 9.16 10.99 -7.56
C GLU A 44 8.21 11.67 -6.57
N PHE A 45 8.04 11.12 -5.36
CA PHE A 45 7.20 11.73 -4.33
C PHE A 45 7.75 13.08 -3.89
N LEU A 46 9.07 13.22 -3.73
CA LEU A 46 9.71 14.51 -3.45
C LEU A 46 9.46 15.54 -4.56
N LEU A 47 9.71 15.14 -5.82
CA LEU A 47 9.53 16.02 -6.99
C LEU A 47 8.08 16.51 -7.12
N ARG A 48 7.11 15.64 -6.83
CA ARG A 48 5.68 15.93 -6.91
C ARG A 48 5.08 16.47 -5.61
N LYS A 49 5.90 16.66 -4.56
CA LYS A 49 5.49 17.13 -3.24
C LYS A 49 4.42 16.27 -2.58
N ILE A 50 4.46 14.96 -2.84
CA ILE A 50 3.62 13.96 -2.16
C ILE A 50 4.22 13.71 -0.78
N PRO A 51 3.48 13.90 0.33
CA PRO A 51 4.01 13.57 1.65
C PRO A 51 4.12 12.05 1.81
N PHE A 52 5.24 11.58 2.36
CA PHE A 52 5.49 10.16 2.57
C PHE A 52 6.36 9.89 3.80
N GLN A 53 6.36 8.63 4.24
CA GLN A 53 7.32 8.07 5.19
C GLN A 53 7.88 6.79 4.58
N GLN A 54 9.19 6.72 4.40
CA GLN A 54 9.88 5.52 3.91
C GLN A 54 10.29 4.65 5.11
N GLN A 55 10.03 3.34 5.03
CA GLN A 55 10.41 2.36 6.06
C GLN A 55 9.97 2.73 7.48
N ALA A 56 8.74 3.24 7.60
CA ALA A 56 8.13 3.54 8.90
C ALA A 56 7.97 2.24 9.72
N SER A 57 8.31 2.28 11.01
CA SER A 57 8.21 1.09 11.87
C SER A 57 6.89 1.06 12.63
N PHE A 58 6.21 -0.09 12.59
CA PHE A 58 4.96 -0.35 13.29
C PHE A 58 5.11 -1.53 14.24
N ASP A 59 4.51 -1.43 15.43
CA ASP A 59 4.53 -2.53 16.39
C ASP A 59 3.60 -3.66 15.94
N VAL A 60 4.13 -4.88 15.93
CA VAL A 60 3.32 -6.08 15.77
C VAL A 60 2.93 -6.56 17.16
N LEU A 61 1.63 -6.55 17.43
CA LEU A 61 1.07 -6.95 18.72
C LEU A 61 0.40 -8.31 18.64
N TYR A 62 0.68 -9.18 19.61
CA TYR A 62 -0.05 -10.42 19.85
C TYR A 62 -0.64 -10.38 21.26
N LYS A 63 -1.97 -10.41 21.37
CA LYS A 63 -2.70 -10.29 22.65
C LYS A 63 -2.21 -9.11 23.50
N GLY A 64 -2.01 -7.95 22.87
CA GLY A 64 -1.52 -6.74 23.53
C GLY A 64 -0.02 -6.69 23.82
N HIS A 65 0.73 -7.77 23.55
CA HIS A 65 2.18 -7.82 23.78
C HIS A 65 2.92 -7.58 22.45
N LYS A 66 3.93 -6.70 22.46
CA LYS A 66 4.79 -6.47 21.30
C LYS A 66 5.64 -7.70 21.02
N ILE A 67 5.54 -8.25 19.81
CA ILE A 67 6.29 -9.43 19.37
C ILE A 67 7.30 -9.14 18.26
N GLY A 68 7.31 -7.92 17.73
CA GLY A 68 8.23 -7.53 16.67
C GLY A 68 7.87 -6.18 16.06
N LEU A 69 8.59 -5.86 15.00
CA LEU A 69 8.34 -4.70 14.16
C LEU A 69 7.92 -5.16 12.76
N PHE A 70 6.97 -4.43 12.20
CA PHE A 70 6.61 -4.50 10.80
C PHE A 70 7.01 -3.19 10.13
N VAL A 71 7.65 -3.27 8.97
CA VAL A 71 8.19 -2.12 8.25
C VAL A 71 7.72 -2.21 6.79
N PRO A 72 6.65 -1.51 6.38
CA PRO A 72 6.30 -1.38 4.98
C PRO A 72 7.32 -0.48 4.25
N ASP A 73 7.43 -0.65 2.94
CA ASP A 73 8.32 0.15 2.10
C ASP A 73 8.02 1.65 2.24
N ILE A 74 6.78 2.07 1.96
CA ILE A 74 6.39 3.47 2.01
C ILE A 74 4.94 3.64 2.52
N ILE A 75 4.72 4.66 3.35
CA ILE A 75 3.40 5.23 3.64
C ILE A 75 3.27 6.56 2.91
N ALA A 76 2.42 6.64 1.89
CA ALA A 76 2.13 7.86 1.15
C ALA A 76 0.86 8.54 1.68
N PHE A 77 0.81 9.87 1.58
CA PHE A 77 -0.34 10.69 2.02
C PHE A 77 -0.76 10.46 3.48
N ASN A 78 0.13 9.89 4.31
CA ASN A 78 -0.15 9.42 5.67
C ASN A 78 -1.33 8.41 5.78
N CYS A 79 -1.82 7.87 4.66
CA CYS A 79 -3.03 7.04 4.65
C CYS A 79 -3.03 5.88 3.64
N LEU A 80 -1.98 5.77 2.82
CA LEU A 80 -1.84 4.78 1.76
C LEU A 80 -0.55 3.98 1.97
N VAL A 81 -0.66 2.67 2.14
CA VAL A 81 0.50 1.77 2.12
C VAL A 81 0.93 1.54 0.67
N VAL A 82 2.21 1.66 0.37
CA VAL A 82 2.79 1.37 -0.95
C VAL A 82 3.85 0.29 -0.75
N ASP A 83 3.68 -0.83 -1.44
CA ASP A 83 4.58 -1.99 -1.37
C ASP A 83 5.12 -2.27 -2.79
N THR A 84 6.44 -2.23 -2.93
CA THR A 84 7.13 -2.49 -4.20
C THR A 84 7.46 -3.97 -4.28
N LYS A 85 7.40 -4.55 -5.48
CA LYS A 85 7.70 -5.97 -5.72
C LYS A 85 8.41 -6.18 -7.04
N VAL A 86 9.21 -7.24 -7.10
CA VAL A 86 9.79 -7.77 -8.33
C VAL A 86 9.52 -9.28 -8.39
N ILE A 87 8.27 -9.63 -8.73
CA ILE A 87 7.73 -11.00 -8.71
C ILE A 87 7.04 -11.34 -10.03
N ASP A 88 6.83 -12.62 -10.35
CA ASP A 88 6.27 -13.00 -11.65
C ASP A 88 4.81 -12.53 -11.84
N LYS A 89 4.02 -12.47 -10.78
CA LYS A 89 2.67 -11.92 -10.77
C LYS A 89 2.22 -11.57 -9.35
N ILE A 90 1.29 -10.63 -9.21
CA ILE A 90 0.61 -10.38 -7.93
C ILE A 90 -0.41 -11.50 -7.70
N SER A 91 -0.17 -12.34 -6.69
CA SER A 91 -1.02 -13.47 -6.33
C SER A 91 -1.82 -13.20 -5.05
N ASP A 92 -2.62 -14.17 -4.62
CA ASP A 92 -3.37 -14.06 -3.36
C ASP A 92 -2.46 -14.00 -2.14
N HIS A 93 -1.21 -14.47 -2.27
CA HIS A 93 -0.19 -14.33 -1.22
C HIS A 93 0.08 -12.84 -0.93
N GLU A 94 0.42 -12.05 -1.94
CA GLU A 94 0.74 -10.63 -1.79
C GLU A 94 -0.49 -9.83 -1.33
N ARG A 95 -1.69 -10.18 -1.84
CA ARG A 95 -2.95 -9.59 -1.36
C ARG A 95 -3.17 -9.85 0.13
N GLY A 96 -2.93 -11.09 0.58
CA GLY A 96 -3.02 -11.48 1.98
C GLY A 96 -2.02 -10.73 2.88
N LEU A 97 -0.78 -10.58 2.41
CA LEU A 97 0.24 -9.78 3.10
C LEU A 97 -0.20 -8.32 3.23
N MET A 98 -0.67 -7.71 2.14
CA MET A 98 -1.15 -6.33 2.16
C MET A 98 -2.33 -6.15 3.14
N LEU A 99 -3.27 -7.09 3.22
CA LEU A 99 -4.34 -7.03 4.22
C LEU A 99 -3.79 -7.06 5.67
N ASN A 100 -2.71 -7.79 5.93
CA ASN A 100 -2.05 -7.76 7.23
C ASN A 100 -1.37 -6.43 7.48
N TYR A 101 -0.74 -5.84 6.46
CA TYR A 101 -0.11 -4.51 6.57
C TYR A 101 -1.15 -3.46 6.96
N LEU A 102 -2.31 -3.49 6.31
CA LEU A 102 -3.44 -2.59 6.62
C LEU A 102 -3.95 -2.77 8.04
N ARG A 103 -4.05 -4.01 8.55
CA ARG A 103 -4.42 -4.26 9.95
C ARG A 103 -3.38 -3.74 10.95
N ILE A 104 -2.09 -3.98 10.69
CA ILE A 104 -0.99 -3.58 11.59
C ILE A 104 -0.85 -2.06 11.62
N THR A 105 -0.92 -1.40 10.46
CA THR A 105 -0.78 0.06 10.33
C THR A 105 -2.04 0.82 10.72
N GLY A 106 -3.20 0.15 10.81
CA GLY A 106 -4.50 0.78 10.99
C GLY A 106 -5.01 1.54 9.75
N LEU A 107 -4.33 1.39 8.61
CA LEU A 107 -4.71 2.04 7.35
C LEU A 107 -5.72 1.20 6.57
N ARG A 108 -6.44 1.85 5.65
CA ARG A 108 -7.56 1.22 4.93
C ARG A 108 -7.26 0.86 3.48
N VAL A 109 -6.25 1.49 2.87
CA VAL A 109 -5.92 1.27 1.47
C VAL A 109 -4.43 1.03 1.34
N GLY A 110 -4.09 0.05 0.53
CA GLY A 110 -2.72 -0.23 0.13
C GLY A 110 -2.65 -0.51 -1.36
N ILE A 111 -1.48 -0.31 -1.94
CA ILE A 111 -1.19 -0.67 -3.33
C ILE A 111 0.06 -1.53 -3.39
N ILE A 112 0.01 -2.52 -4.28
CA ILE A 112 1.13 -3.38 -4.61
C ILE A 112 1.58 -2.96 -6.02
N LEU A 113 2.87 -2.66 -6.18
CA LEU A 113 3.49 -2.22 -7.42
C LEU A 113 4.54 -3.24 -7.85
N ASN A 114 4.27 -4.00 -8.91
CA ASN A 114 5.17 -5.02 -9.42
C ASN A 114 5.95 -4.52 -10.66
N PHE A 115 7.26 -4.37 -10.50
CA PHE A 115 8.20 -3.87 -11.50
C PHE A 115 8.94 -4.97 -12.28
N LYS A 116 8.52 -6.23 -12.16
CA LYS A 116 9.16 -7.36 -12.84
C LYS A 116 9.12 -7.24 -14.37
N HIS A 117 8.04 -6.68 -14.90
CA HIS A 117 7.72 -6.69 -16.33
C HIS A 117 7.89 -5.31 -16.97
N SER A 118 7.96 -5.28 -18.29
CA SER A 118 8.01 -4.03 -19.07
C SER A 118 6.75 -3.16 -18.96
N LYS A 119 5.66 -3.71 -18.44
CA LYS A 119 4.45 -2.98 -18.06
C LYS A 119 4.24 -3.13 -16.56
N LEU A 120 3.95 -2.02 -15.89
CA LEU A 120 3.66 -2.02 -14.47
C LEU A 120 2.40 -2.84 -14.19
N GLU A 121 2.55 -3.95 -13.48
CA GLU A 121 1.44 -4.65 -12.86
C GLU A 121 1.20 -4.04 -11.48
N TRP A 122 -0.03 -3.65 -11.18
CA TRP A 122 -0.35 -3.06 -9.88
C TRP A 122 -1.75 -3.43 -9.43
N GLN A 123 -1.97 -3.43 -8.11
CA GLN A 123 -3.27 -3.71 -7.52
C GLN A 123 -3.53 -2.86 -6.29
N ARG A 124 -4.76 -2.33 -6.20
CA ARG A 124 -5.28 -1.63 -5.02
C ARG A 124 -6.04 -2.62 -4.14
N ILE A 125 -5.65 -2.69 -2.86
CA ILE A 125 -6.31 -3.48 -1.83
C ILE A 125 -6.97 -2.52 -0.83
N ALA A 126 -8.23 -2.80 -0.49
CA ALA A 126 -8.96 -2.02 0.50
C ALA A 126 -9.45 -2.93 1.63
N LEU A 127 -9.15 -2.55 2.87
CA LEU A 127 -9.64 -3.20 4.07
C LEU A 127 -10.87 -2.45 4.58
N PHE A 128 -12.04 -3.07 4.42
CA PHE A 128 -13.28 -2.58 5.01
C PHE A 128 -13.47 -3.23 6.37
N VAL A 129 -13.30 -2.44 7.43
CA VAL A 129 -13.64 -2.89 8.79
C VAL A 129 -15.15 -2.72 8.96
N SER A 130 -15.88 -3.84 8.97
CA SER A 130 -17.26 -3.82 9.46
C SER A 130 -17.20 -3.63 10.98
N ILE A 131 -17.67 -2.48 11.46
CA ILE A 131 -17.90 -2.28 12.89
C ILE A 131 -19.07 -3.20 13.26
N ARG A 132 -18.79 -4.42 13.72
CA ARG A 132 -19.77 -5.16 14.51
C ARG A 132 -19.82 -4.48 15.87
N VAL A 133 -20.82 -3.61 16.05
CA VAL A 133 -21.21 -3.15 17.38
C VAL A 133 -21.64 -4.40 18.16
N HIS A 134 -20.73 -4.99 18.95
CA HIS A 134 -21.13 -5.91 19.99
C HIS A 134 -21.78 -5.07 21.09
N SER A 135 -23.11 -4.97 21.02
CA SER A 135 -23.92 -4.58 22.16
C SER A 135 -23.71 -5.63 23.24
N TRP A 136 -22.82 -5.35 24.19
CA TRP A 136 -22.79 -6.05 25.45
C TRP A 136 -24.01 -5.57 26.23
N LEU A 137 -25.08 -6.37 26.19
CA LEU A 137 -26.13 -6.30 27.19
C LEU A 137 -25.48 -6.52 28.56
N MET A 138 -25.49 -5.47 29.36
CA MET A 138 -25.31 -5.57 30.80
C MET A 138 -26.50 -6.30 31.41
N PRO A 139 -26.24 -7.12 32.43
CA PRO A 139 -26.96 -7.01 33.69
C PRO A 139 -26.12 -6.24 34.72
#